data_AF-A0A3G6UYE8-F1
#
_entry.id   AF-A0A3G6UYE8-F1
#
_cell.length_a   1.000
_cell.length_b   1.000
_cell.length_c   1.000
_cell.angle_alpha   90.00
_cell.angle_beta   90.00
_cell.angle_gamma   90.00
#
_symmetry.space_group_name_H-M   'P 1'
#
loop_
_entity.id
_entity.type
_entity.pdbx_description
1 polymer ?
#
loop_
_entity_poly.entity_id
_entity_poly.type
_entity_poly.pdbx_seq_one_letter_code
_entity_poly.pdbx_strand_id
1 'polypeptide(L)'
;MIKRIFAAILLMSLVTLQFILPSQFASAEAGISIESSVSASPDKTQIGFGADASSSILITVTPKGEAPKTERPPIDVVFVFDKSGSMNELVNGKSKMLHAKDAMAAALATFNENNSSRTIKDRFALVAFDSGVSDGNSQFVLNSNTAGITTKVTAMQAAGGTNYTNSLEKARLILEQGKDSPNRKQYIIFMTDGKPTNSEKVMTVNDVFSRNILWFRDDQYITGMKRLYFDSNSKSYGLVSVIHNNKEYYQYRDYSSVQADILSHIKEQSQLLGNNGVVINSIGFGDAKNGAQIDMDLLEDISLATKGQANNAVNSDIVDIFQTISKNISSTKPVLSNGYVLFNLPEGASLKQNSQATKLSNGQYKMTLPTIEYNPKPNPSQLNYTLPLSFNKSGTYPIDFEIVFNGGDFTLNQKVTITVTEIPVKGVVFAPIKINVGETVVLNSYLKFDPLDATNQYIESMKKGPTNAFKLSIENGLFKATGITQGFDSIEAVVKDGQTQLNAAGTIVVEDPNNSNGLKW
;
A
#
# COMPACT_ATOMS: atom_id res chain seq x y z
N MET A 1 -56.76 41.77 7.05
CA MET A 1 -56.10 43.04 7.45
C MET A 1 -54.61 42.88 7.21
N ILE A 2 -54.09 43.65 6.24
CA ILE A 2 -52.73 44.22 6.11
C ILE A 2 -51.56 43.21 6.02
N LYS A 3 -51.00 42.88 4.85
CA LYS A 3 -50.20 43.63 3.84
C LYS A 3 -48.68 43.64 4.11
N ARG A 4 -47.96 43.08 3.12
CA ARG A 4 -46.54 43.17 2.75
C ARG A 4 -45.93 44.58 2.85
N ILE A 5 -44.64 44.70 3.21
CA ILE A 5 -43.73 45.80 2.78
C ILE A 5 -42.27 45.30 2.61
N PHE A 6 -41.76 45.47 1.37
CA PHE A 6 -40.42 45.85 0.83
C PHE A 6 -39.14 45.64 1.68
N ALA A 7 -38.04 45.01 1.23
CA ALA A 7 -37.18 45.16 0.03
C ALA A 7 -36.07 46.23 0.12
N ALA A 8 -34.84 45.74 -0.12
CA ALA A 8 -33.59 46.39 -0.58
C ALA A 8 -32.75 47.25 0.40
N ILE A 9 -31.50 46.80 0.63
CA ILE A 9 -30.26 47.59 0.46
C ILE A 9 -29.18 46.64 -0.09
N LEU A 10 -28.58 47.05 -1.20
CA LEU A 10 -27.47 46.42 -1.92
C LEU A 10 -26.15 47.12 -1.55
N LEU A 11 -25.04 46.39 -1.70
CA LEU A 11 -23.64 46.82 -1.85
C LEU A 11 -22.82 47.04 -0.55
N MET A 12 -21.78 46.21 -0.34
CA MET A 12 -20.38 46.53 -0.69
C MET A 12 -19.35 45.72 0.14
N SER A 13 -18.46 44.99 -0.55
CA SER A 13 -17.19 44.38 -0.05
C SER A 13 -17.33 43.27 1.02
N LEU A 14 -16.57 42.18 1.05
CA LEU A 14 -15.18 41.96 0.68
C LEU A 14 -15.03 40.46 0.41
N VAL A 15 -14.46 40.08 -0.74
CA VAL A 15 -14.04 38.70 -1.02
C VAL A 15 -12.85 38.41 -0.12
N THR A 16 -13.06 37.73 1.01
CA THR A 16 -11.96 37.08 1.73
C THR A 16 -11.75 35.72 1.10
N LEU A 17 -10.78 35.65 0.19
CA LEU A 17 -10.17 34.42 -0.27
C LEU A 17 -9.42 33.82 0.94
N GLN A 18 -10.11 33.04 1.77
CA GLN A 18 -9.44 32.25 2.79
C GLN A 18 -8.74 31.09 2.09
N PHE A 19 -7.42 31.18 1.97
CA PHE A 19 -6.58 29.99 1.86
C PHE A 19 -6.84 29.15 3.10
N ILE A 20 -7.70 28.14 2.97
CA ILE A 20 -7.84 27.09 3.98
C ILE A 20 -6.57 26.24 3.87
N LEU A 21 -5.58 26.54 4.71
CA LEU A 21 -4.55 25.57 5.04
C LEU A 21 -5.19 24.52 5.96
N PRO A 22 -5.28 23.24 5.58
CA PRO A 22 -5.71 22.20 6.51
C PRO A 22 -4.54 21.80 7.42
N SER A 23 -4.21 22.64 8.42
CA SER A 23 -3.43 22.18 9.56
C SER A 23 -4.36 21.54 10.59
N GLN A 24 -4.55 20.22 10.47
CA GLN A 24 -5.18 19.42 11.51
C GLN A 24 -4.13 19.11 12.58
N PHE A 25 -4.41 19.46 13.84
CA PHE A 25 -3.57 19.09 14.98
C PHE A 25 -4.06 17.76 15.55
N ALA A 26 -3.15 16.81 15.75
CA ALA A 26 -3.36 15.64 16.62
C ALA A 26 -2.44 15.78 17.85
N SER A 27 -2.98 15.57 19.05
CA SER A 27 -2.22 15.57 20.32
C SER A 27 -2.47 14.27 21.07
N ALA A 28 -1.40 13.55 21.41
CA ALA A 28 -1.48 12.29 22.16
C ALA A 28 -0.55 12.24 23.39
N GLU A 29 0.11 13.35 23.73
CA GLU A 29 0.85 13.49 24.98
C GLU A 29 0.91 14.99 25.33
N ALA A 30 0.74 15.36 26.60
CA ALA A 30 0.68 16.76 27.00
C ALA A 30 1.96 17.50 26.58
N GLY A 31 1.87 18.29 25.50
CA GLY A 31 2.97 19.09 24.96
C GLY A 31 3.59 18.63 23.64
N ILE A 32 3.19 17.48 23.08
CA ILE A 32 3.66 17.02 21.75
C ILE A 32 2.52 17.03 20.73
N SER A 33 2.81 17.54 19.53
CA SER A 33 1.92 17.50 18.38
C SER A 33 2.69 17.30 17.08
N ILE A 34 1.97 16.94 16.02
CA ILE A 34 2.51 16.84 14.67
C ILE A 34 1.73 17.79 13.77
N GLU A 35 2.44 18.52 12.93
CA GLU A 35 1.88 19.23 11.78
C GLU A 35 2.30 18.51 10.51
N SER A 36 1.44 18.50 9.50
CA SER A 36 1.75 17.96 8.19
C SER A 36 1.21 18.85 7.08
N SER A 37 1.87 18.84 5.92
CA SER A 37 1.35 19.44 4.71
C SER A 37 1.70 18.60 3.48
N VAL A 38 0.85 18.71 2.46
CA VAL A 38 1.08 18.10 1.14
C VAL A 38 0.85 19.18 0.09
N SER A 39 1.80 19.34 -0.83
CA SER A 39 1.68 20.29 -1.94
C SER A 39 2.19 19.67 -3.23
N ALA A 40 1.62 20.10 -4.37
CA ALA A 40 2.05 19.66 -5.69
C ALA A 40 2.85 20.77 -6.39
N SER A 41 3.86 20.37 -7.16
CA SER A 41 4.68 21.27 -7.98
C SER A 41 5.05 20.61 -9.32
N PRO A 42 4.54 21.12 -10.45
CA PRO A 42 3.41 22.06 -10.53
C PRO A 42 2.08 21.37 -10.17
N ASP A 43 1.13 22.12 -9.61
CA ASP A 43 -0.25 21.65 -9.35
C ASP A 43 -1.14 21.67 -10.61
N LYS A 44 -0.69 22.37 -11.66
CA LYS A 44 -1.28 22.38 -13.00
C LYS A 44 -0.21 22.05 -14.03
N THR A 45 -0.48 21.05 -14.84
CA THR A 45 0.45 20.59 -15.88
C THR A 45 -0.31 20.29 -17.16
N GLN A 46 0.44 20.02 -18.23
CA GLN A 46 -0.11 19.74 -19.56
C GLN A 46 0.42 18.41 -20.08
N ILE A 47 -0.43 17.69 -20.81
CA ILE A 47 -0.05 16.44 -21.46
C ILE A 47 0.13 16.70 -22.96
N GLY A 48 1.31 16.42 -23.49
CA GLY A 48 1.62 16.60 -24.91
C GLY A 48 1.42 15.32 -25.72
N PHE A 49 1.49 15.42 -27.05
CA PHE A 49 1.36 14.26 -27.93
C PHE A 49 2.41 13.18 -27.61
N GLY A 50 1.94 11.96 -27.31
CA GLY A 50 2.80 10.81 -27.05
C GLY A 50 3.69 10.92 -25.80
N ALA A 51 3.43 11.90 -24.92
CA ALA A 51 4.19 12.15 -23.72
C ALA A 51 3.29 12.18 -22.48
N ASP A 52 3.80 11.68 -21.35
CA ASP A 52 3.11 11.81 -20.07
C ASP A 52 3.34 13.21 -19.47
N ALA A 53 2.32 13.76 -18.82
CA ALA A 53 2.48 14.93 -17.98
C ALA A 53 3.18 14.57 -16.66
N SER A 54 3.85 15.55 -16.06
CA SER A 54 4.63 15.34 -14.84
C SER A 54 4.25 16.34 -13.75
N SER A 55 4.22 15.86 -12.52
CA SER A 55 4.13 16.67 -11.30
C SER A 55 4.92 15.98 -10.19
N SER A 56 5.18 16.71 -9.11
CA SER A 56 5.83 16.18 -7.92
C SER A 56 5.07 16.61 -6.68
N ILE A 57 4.84 15.67 -5.76
CA ILE A 57 4.20 15.97 -4.48
C ILE A 57 5.27 16.09 -3.40
N LEU A 58 5.30 17.21 -2.69
CA LEU A 58 6.09 17.41 -1.47
C LEU A 58 5.20 17.09 -0.27
N ILE A 59 5.64 16.14 0.55
CA ILE A 59 5.05 15.82 1.85
C ILE A 59 5.99 16.34 2.93
N THR A 60 5.48 17.20 3.81
CA THR A 60 6.22 17.71 4.96
C THR A 60 5.57 17.24 6.25
N VAL A 61 6.38 16.73 7.17
CA VAL A 61 5.98 16.40 8.54
C VAL A 61 6.84 17.21 9.50
N THR A 62 6.20 17.97 10.39
CA THR A 62 6.88 18.82 11.36
C THR A 62 6.43 18.46 12.77
N PRO A 63 7.20 17.64 13.49
CA PRO A 63 6.98 17.42 14.93
C PRO A 63 7.14 18.72 15.73
N LYS A 64 6.29 18.93 16.73
CA LYS A 64 6.31 20.09 17.61
C LYS A 64 6.28 19.66 19.06
N GLY A 65 6.79 20.55 19.92
CA GLY A 65 6.79 20.34 21.36
C GLY A 65 8.14 19.96 21.93
N GLU A 66 8.13 19.63 23.21
CA GLU A 66 9.28 19.17 23.97
C GLU A 66 8.90 17.92 24.78
N ALA A 67 9.87 17.05 25.04
CA ALA A 67 9.69 15.90 25.92
C ALA A 67 9.16 16.38 27.30
N PRO A 68 8.05 15.82 27.79
CA PRO A 68 7.52 16.16 29.10
C PRO A 68 8.52 15.71 30.17
N LYS A 69 8.51 16.41 31.31
CA LYS A 69 9.36 16.08 32.47
C LYS A 69 8.80 14.91 33.30
N THR A 70 7.60 14.43 32.97
CA THR A 70 6.90 13.34 33.65
C THR A 70 7.17 12.00 32.97
N GLU A 71 7.12 10.90 33.72
CA GLU A 71 7.17 9.56 33.14
C GLU A 71 6.00 9.35 32.15
N ARG A 72 6.28 8.67 31.03
CA ARG A 72 5.20 8.22 30.12
C ARG A 72 4.22 7.30 30.85
N PRO A 73 2.97 7.15 30.38
CA PRO A 73 2.05 6.11 30.86
C PRO A 73 2.66 4.69 30.75
N PRO A 74 2.27 3.75 31.63
CA PRO A 74 2.72 2.37 31.55
C PRO A 74 2.09 1.68 30.33
N ILE A 75 2.71 0.60 29.87
CA ILE A 75 2.23 -0.16 28.70
C ILE A 75 2.03 -1.64 29.03
N ASP A 76 1.29 -2.33 28.15
CA ASP A 76 1.25 -3.79 28.08
C ASP A 76 1.86 -4.26 26.77
N VAL A 77 2.72 -5.28 26.83
CA VAL A 77 3.32 -5.89 25.65
C VAL A 77 3.10 -7.40 25.70
N VAL A 78 2.47 -7.94 24.66
CA VAL A 78 2.42 -9.40 24.44
C VAL A 78 3.40 -9.75 23.33
N PHE A 79 4.37 -10.60 23.65
CA PHE A 79 5.21 -11.22 22.64
C PHE A 79 4.49 -12.44 22.08
N VAL A 80 4.26 -12.46 20.77
CA VAL A 80 3.68 -13.60 20.07
C VAL A 80 4.80 -14.24 19.26
N PHE A 81 5.24 -15.42 19.70
CA PHE A 81 6.51 -16.01 19.31
C PHE A 81 6.29 -17.34 18.60
N ASP A 82 6.56 -17.36 17.30
CA ASP A 82 6.49 -18.58 16.49
C ASP A 82 7.58 -19.57 16.89
N LYS A 83 7.16 -20.82 17.12
CA LYS A 83 8.01 -21.97 17.39
C LYS A 83 7.70 -23.12 16.44
N SER A 84 7.19 -22.84 15.25
CA SER A 84 6.95 -23.81 14.18
C SER A 84 8.22 -24.55 13.77
N GLY A 85 8.05 -25.68 13.08
CA GLY A 85 9.18 -26.53 12.67
C GLY A 85 10.20 -25.82 11.77
N SER A 86 9.76 -24.87 10.93
CA SER A 86 10.62 -24.07 10.04
C SER A 86 11.66 -23.25 10.80
N MET A 87 11.38 -22.88 12.06
CA MET A 87 12.33 -22.18 12.90
C MET A 87 13.59 -23.01 13.25
N ASN A 88 13.63 -24.31 12.95
CA ASN A 88 14.87 -25.11 13.04
C ASN A 88 15.82 -24.89 11.85
N GLU A 89 15.36 -24.29 10.75
CA GLU A 89 16.19 -24.01 9.58
C GLU A 89 17.37 -23.09 9.93
N LEU A 90 18.49 -23.31 9.25
CA LEU A 90 19.73 -22.59 9.50
C LEU A 90 19.81 -21.31 8.67
N VAL A 91 20.19 -20.21 9.33
CA VAL A 91 20.56 -18.93 8.72
C VAL A 91 21.94 -18.55 9.26
N ASN A 92 22.93 -18.46 8.37
CA ASN A 92 24.33 -18.18 8.70
C ASN A 92 24.90 -19.14 9.77
N GLY A 93 24.65 -20.45 9.61
CA GLY A 93 25.18 -21.50 10.50
C GLY A 93 24.48 -21.62 11.86
N LYS A 94 23.40 -20.86 12.09
CA LYS A 94 22.63 -20.84 13.34
C LYS A 94 21.14 -20.97 13.05
N SER A 95 20.40 -21.71 13.85
CA SER A 95 18.96 -21.87 13.61
C SER A 95 18.20 -20.55 13.76
N LYS A 96 17.14 -20.37 12.98
CA LYS A 96 16.23 -19.21 13.10
C LYS A 96 15.71 -19.07 14.53
N MET A 97 15.35 -20.19 15.17
CA MET A 97 14.97 -20.27 16.59
C MET A 97 16.03 -19.67 17.51
N LEU A 98 17.31 -19.97 17.31
CA LEU A 98 18.36 -19.42 18.18
C LEU A 98 18.57 -17.91 17.93
N HIS A 99 18.45 -17.43 16.69
CA HIS A 99 18.46 -15.98 16.42
C HIS A 99 17.26 -15.27 17.05
N ALA A 100 16.08 -15.86 16.97
CA ALA A 100 14.87 -15.33 17.60
C ALA A 100 14.96 -15.31 19.13
N LYS A 101 15.59 -16.33 19.75
CA LYS A 101 15.88 -16.33 21.20
C LYS A 101 16.81 -15.19 21.59
N ASP A 102 17.87 -14.95 20.83
CA ASP A 102 18.80 -13.84 21.10
C ASP A 102 18.11 -12.49 20.92
N ALA A 103 17.29 -12.34 19.89
CA ALA A 103 16.50 -11.14 19.64
C ALA A 103 15.52 -10.85 20.78
N MET A 104 14.84 -11.89 21.27
CA MET A 104 13.95 -11.79 22.42
C MET A 104 14.70 -11.46 23.71
N ALA A 105 15.86 -12.08 23.96
CA ALA A 105 16.69 -11.75 25.11
C ALA A 105 17.14 -10.28 25.09
N ALA A 106 17.55 -9.79 23.92
CA ALA A 106 17.91 -8.39 23.71
C ALA A 106 16.72 -7.44 23.95
N ALA A 107 15.54 -7.76 23.42
CA ALA A 107 14.31 -7.01 23.66
C ALA A 107 13.96 -6.92 25.15
N LEU A 108 13.95 -8.07 25.85
CA LEU A 108 13.65 -8.11 27.28
C LEU A 108 14.67 -7.34 28.12
N ALA A 109 15.95 -7.34 27.73
CA ALA A 109 16.97 -6.51 28.37
C ALA A 109 16.63 -5.02 28.25
N THR A 110 16.30 -4.53 27.06
CA THR A 110 15.87 -3.14 26.82
C THR A 110 14.63 -2.78 27.63
N PHE A 111 13.60 -3.65 27.63
CA PHE A 111 12.39 -3.42 28.41
C PHE A 111 12.69 -3.38 29.91
N ASN A 112 13.50 -4.30 30.43
CA ASN A 112 13.85 -4.34 31.85
C ASN A 112 14.62 -3.10 32.29
N GLU A 113 15.59 -2.66 31.49
CA GLU A 113 16.37 -1.45 31.75
C GLU A 113 15.45 -0.22 31.85
N ASN A 114 14.64 0.01 30.81
CA ASN A 114 13.71 1.14 30.75
C ASN A 114 12.57 1.06 31.77
N ASN A 115 12.24 -0.14 32.25
CA ASN A 115 11.19 -0.36 33.23
C ASN A 115 11.70 -0.31 34.69
N SER A 116 13.02 -0.45 34.91
CA SER A 116 13.61 -0.60 36.25
C SER A 116 13.34 0.55 37.20
N SER A 117 13.40 1.80 36.72
CA SER A 117 13.21 3.02 37.51
C SER A 117 11.76 3.54 37.55
N ARG A 118 10.87 3.02 36.71
CA ARG A 118 9.49 3.50 36.57
C ARG A 118 8.67 3.30 37.84
N THR A 119 7.81 4.27 38.17
CA THR A 119 6.90 4.18 39.32
C THR A 119 5.80 3.15 39.08
N ILE A 120 5.15 3.22 37.92
CA ILE A 120 4.18 2.21 37.47
C ILE A 120 4.82 1.42 36.33
N LYS A 121 4.98 0.12 36.57
CA LYS A 121 5.68 -0.77 35.66
C LYS A 121 4.87 -1.08 34.41
N ASP A 122 5.61 -1.25 33.33
CA ASP A 122 5.15 -1.95 32.13
C ASP A 122 4.98 -3.44 32.45
N ARG A 123 4.04 -4.09 31.74
CA ARG A 123 3.75 -5.52 31.94
C ARG A 123 3.91 -6.29 30.64
N PHE A 124 4.30 -7.54 30.79
CA PHE A 124 4.70 -8.42 29.71
C PHE A 124 4.00 -9.76 29.82
N ALA A 125 3.61 -10.29 28.67
CA ALA A 125 3.10 -11.64 28.53
C ALA A 125 3.69 -12.29 27.27
N LEU A 126 3.58 -13.60 27.17
CA LEU A 126 4.17 -14.41 26.10
C LEU A 126 3.15 -15.42 25.60
N VAL A 127 2.95 -15.45 24.29
CA VAL A 127 2.19 -16.47 23.57
C VAL A 127 3.14 -17.16 22.61
N ALA A 128 3.59 -18.35 22.96
CA ALA A 128 4.37 -19.21 22.08
C ALA A 128 3.42 -20.09 21.27
N PHE A 129 3.63 -20.21 19.95
CA PHE A 129 2.71 -20.95 19.10
C PHE A 129 3.39 -21.74 17.99
N ASP A 130 2.76 -22.84 17.60
CA ASP A 130 3.05 -23.64 16.40
C ASP A 130 1.74 -23.96 15.66
N SER A 131 1.33 -25.22 15.58
CA SER A 131 -0.01 -25.63 15.14
C SER A 131 -1.12 -25.09 16.06
N GLY A 132 -0.78 -24.76 17.31
CA GLY A 132 -1.64 -24.07 18.28
C GLY A 132 -0.80 -23.33 19.33
N VAL A 133 -1.43 -22.74 20.33
CA VAL A 133 -0.71 -22.11 21.45
C VAL A 133 -0.14 -23.16 22.40
N SER A 134 1.15 -23.01 22.75
CA SER A 134 1.84 -23.89 23.71
C SER A 134 1.75 -23.33 25.13
N ASP A 135 0.87 -23.89 25.95
CA ASP A 135 0.68 -23.48 27.36
C ASP A 135 1.97 -23.58 28.17
N GLY A 136 2.75 -24.66 27.98
CA GLY A 136 4.01 -24.88 28.68
C GLY A 136 5.07 -23.82 28.36
N ASN A 137 5.09 -23.33 27.12
CA ASN A 137 6.02 -22.29 26.66
C ASN A 137 5.46 -20.87 26.78
N SER A 138 4.20 -20.70 27.20
CA SER A 138 3.54 -19.39 27.27
C SER A 138 3.41 -18.86 28.68
N GLN A 139 3.26 -17.53 28.80
CA GLN A 139 2.93 -16.82 30.02
C GLN A 139 1.72 -15.94 29.74
N PHE A 140 0.53 -16.40 30.15
CA PHE A 140 -0.73 -15.73 29.83
C PHE A 140 -1.09 -14.59 30.79
N VAL A 141 -0.34 -14.41 31.86
CA VAL A 141 -0.59 -13.34 32.85
C VAL A 141 0.40 -12.21 32.62
N LEU A 142 -0.14 -11.01 32.35
CA LEU A 142 0.64 -9.77 32.28
C LEU A 142 1.29 -9.48 33.63
N ASN A 143 2.61 -9.39 33.65
CA ASN A 143 3.36 -8.98 34.84
C ASN A 143 4.65 -8.25 34.46
N SER A 144 5.23 -7.51 35.41
CA SER A 144 6.44 -6.72 35.16
C SER A 144 7.74 -7.53 35.24
N ASN A 145 7.69 -8.81 35.64
CA ASN A 145 8.85 -9.67 35.79
C ASN A 145 9.04 -10.54 34.54
N THR A 146 10.03 -10.20 33.72
CA THR A 146 10.32 -10.93 32.47
C THR A 146 11.10 -12.23 32.68
N ALA A 147 11.56 -12.56 33.89
CA ALA A 147 12.35 -13.77 34.14
C ALA A 147 11.64 -15.06 33.70
N GLY A 148 10.32 -15.14 33.95
CA GLY A 148 9.51 -16.28 33.50
C GLY A 148 9.44 -16.42 31.98
N ILE A 149 9.37 -15.29 31.27
CA ILE A 149 9.42 -15.23 29.81
C ILE A 149 10.79 -15.72 29.33
N THR A 150 11.89 -15.21 29.92
CA THR A 150 13.26 -15.64 29.58
C THR A 150 13.45 -17.15 29.74
N THR A 151 13.02 -17.73 30.87
CA THR A 151 13.11 -19.18 31.09
C THR A 151 12.34 -19.96 30.04
N LYS A 152 11.10 -19.53 29.73
CA LYS A 152 10.25 -20.20 28.74
C LYS A 152 10.86 -20.13 27.34
N VAL A 153 11.31 -18.96 26.89
CA VAL A 153 11.93 -18.75 25.58
C VAL A 153 13.21 -19.55 25.42
N THR A 154 14.09 -19.55 26.42
CA THR A 154 15.34 -20.33 26.36
C THR A 154 15.08 -21.82 26.18
N ALA A 155 14.04 -22.36 26.83
CA ALA A 155 13.66 -23.77 26.76
C ALA A 155 12.86 -24.15 25.49
N MET A 156 12.40 -23.19 24.68
CA MET A 156 11.58 -23.48 23.49
C MET A 156 12.34 -24.30 22.45
N GLN A 157 11.62 -25.21 21.80
CA GLN A 157 12.10 -25.98 20.66
C GLN A 157 11.13 -25.81 19.50
N ALA A 158 11.68 -25.73 18.29
CA ALA A 158 10.89 -25.57 17.07
C ALA A 158 10.24 -26.91 16.66
N ALA A 159 8.93 -26.90 16.46
CA ALA A 159 8.11 -28.05 16.10
C ALA A 159 6.72 -27.59 15.64
N GLY A 160 5.99 -28.42 14.89
CA GLY A 160 4.61 -28.16 14.49
C GLY A 160 4.46 -27.20 13.31
N GLY A 161 3.21 -26.86 13.00
CA GLY A 161 2.82 -25.92 11.95
C GLY A 161 2.83 -24.47 12.42
N THR A 162 2.04 -23.63 11.78
CA THR A 162 2.05 -22.17 11.98
C THR A 162 0.63 -21.62 12.07
N ASN A 163 0.18 -21.27 13.28
CA ASN A 163 -1.19 -20.84 13.57
C ASN A 163 -1.25 -19.41 14.10
N TYR A 164 -1.41 -18.45 13.19
CA TYR A 164 -1.53 -17.03 13.57
C TYR A 164 -2.85 -16.75 14.30
N THR A 165 -3.91 -17.45 13.92
CA THR A 165 -5.26 -17.12 14.41
C THR A 165 -5.40 -17.35 15.89
N ASN A 166 -5.03 -18.54 16.37
CA ASN A 166 -5.14 -18.88 17.78
C ASN A 166 -4.16 -18.06 18.64
N SER A 167 -2.97 -17.74 18.11
CA SER A 167 -1.99 -16.94 18.83
C SER A 167 -2.40 -15.46 18.95
N LEU A 168 -2.92 -14.85 17.88
CA LEU A 168 -3.47 -13.50 17.90
C LEU A 168 -4.73 -13.41 18.77
N GLU A 169 -5.63 -14.40 18.69
CA GLU A 169 -6.80 -14.47 19.58
C GLU A 169 -6.38 -14.55 21.05
N LYS A 170 -5.42 -15.42 21.38
CA LYS A 170 -4.94 -15.55 22.75
C LYS A 170 -4.28 -14.26 23.24
N ALA A 171 -3.47 -13.61 22.40
CA ALA A 171 -2.88 -12.31 22.72
C ALA A 171 -3.94 -11.24 22.98
N ARG A 172 -4.98 -11.17 22.14
CA ARG A 172 -6.14 -10.29 22.33
C ARG A 172 -6.80 -10.53 23.69
N LEU A 173 -7.10 -11.79 24.04
CA LEU A 173 -7.73 -12.13 25.32
C LEU A 173 -6.89 -11.74 26.53
N ILE A 174 -5.56 -11.91 26.47
CA ILE A 174 -4.64 -11.49 27.53
C ILE A 174 -4.72 -9.96 27.72
N LEU A 175 -4.68 -9.21 26.62
CA LEU A 175 -4.72 -7.75 26.64
C LEU A 175 -6.08 -7.22 27.11
N GLU A 176 -7.17 -7.82 26.67
CA GLU A 176 -8.52 -7.46 27.11
C GLU A 176 -8.71 -7.69 28.61
N GLN A 177 -8.27 -8.85 29.13
CA GLN A 177 -8.35 -9.17 30.55
C GLN A 177 -7.44 -8.29 31.40
N GLY A 178 -6.30 -7.87 30.86
CA GLY A 178 -5.34 -7.01 31.54
C GLY A 178 -5.67 -5.52 31.51
N LYS A 179 -6.62 -5.08 30.68
CA LYS A 179 -6.89 -3.66 30.47
C LYS A 179 -7.53 -3.02 31.72
N ASP A 180 -6.68 -2.41 32.54
CA ASP A 180 -7.05 -1.77 33.81
C ASP A 180 -7.17 -0.24 33.72
N SER A 181 -6.71 0.36 32.62
CA SER A 181 -6.76 1.80 32.37
C SER A 181 -6.75 2.11 30.87
N PRO A 182 -7.51 3.13 30.41
CA PRO A 182 -7.46 3.59 29.02
C PRO A 182 -6.11 4.19 28.63
N ASN A 183 -5.31 4.66 29.61
CA ASN A 183 -4.00 5.27 29.36
C ASN A 183 -2.88 4.24 29.15
N ARG A 184 -3.17 2.96 29.37
CA ARG A 184 -2.20 1.88 29.21
C ARG A 184 -2.25 1.36 27.78
N LYS A 185 -1.33 1.84 26.94
CA LYS A 185 -1.24 1.39 25.55
C LYS A 185 -0.82 -0.07 25.48
N GLN A 186 -1.37 -0.77 24.51
CA GLN A 186 -1.24 -2.21 24.37
C GLN A 186 -0.58 -2.54 23.04
N TYR A 187 0.48 -3.33 23.10
CA TYR A 187 1.28 -3.71 21.94
C TYR A 187 1.36 -5.22 21.82
N ILE A 188 1.40 -5.69 20.59
CA ILE A 188 1.84 -7.04 20.24
C ILE A 188 3.13 -6.91 19.44
N ILE A 189 4.15 -7.67 19.83
CA ILE A 189 5.32 -7.92 18.99
C ILE A 189 5.15 -9.32 18.44
N PHE A 190 4.78 -9.41 17.16
CA PHE A 190 4.43 -10.65 16.48
C PHE A 190 5.59 -11.11 15.62
N MET A 191 6.12 -12.30 15.85
CA MET A 191 7.29 -12.82 15.12
C MET A 191 7.01 -14.21 14.56
N THR A 192 7.38 -14.42 13.30
CA THR A 192 7.21 -15.68 12.56
C THR A 192 8.22 -15.82 11.41
N ASP A 193 8.54 -17.05 11.02
CA ASP A 193 9.35 -17.34 9.82
C ASP A 193 8.56 -18.07 8.72
N GLY A 194 7.24 -18.19 8.87
CA GLY A 194 6.42 -19.06 8.05
C GLY A 194 5.22 -18.37 7.41
N LYS A 195 4.44 -19.17 6.69
CA LYS A 195 3.07 -18.84 6.28
C LYS A 195 2.10 -19.55 7.20
N PRO A 196 0.92 -18.98 7.50
CA PRO A 196 -0.06 -19.67 8.32
C PRO A 196 -0.55 -20.94 7.61
N THR A 197 -0.43 -22.08 8.28
CA THR A 197 -0.86 -23.42 7.83
C THR A 197 -2.00 -23.99 8.65
N ASN A 198 -2.29 -23.37 9.79
CA ASN A 198 -3.29 -23.78 10.76
C ASN A 198 -4.20 -22.61 11.15
N SER A 199 -5.45 -22.92 11.45
CA SER A 199 -6.35 -22.03 12.17
C SER A 199 -7.31 -22.80 13.07
N GLU A 200 -7.68 -22.21 14.20
CA GLU A 200 -8.72 -22.74 15.08
C GLU A 200 -9.73 -21.64 15.40
N LYS A 201 -11.02 -21.92 15.24
CA LYS A 201 -12.11 -20.99 15.54
C LYS A 201 -13.31 -21.74 16.08
N VAL A 202 -13.89 -21.27 17.19
CA VAL A 202 -15.20 -21.76 17.63
C VAL A 202 -16.27 -21.11 16.76
N MET A 203 -17.02 -21.90 15.98
CA MET A 203 -18.08 -21.38 15.13
C MET A 203 -19.16 -22.42 14.82
N THR A 204 -20.34 -21.95 14.45
CA THR A 204 -21.38 -22.83 13.89
C THR A 204 -20.98 -23.22 12.47
N VAL A 205 -21.00 -24.52 12.17
CA VAL A 205 -20.70 -25.03 10.83
C VAL A 205 -21.97 -25.66 10.25
N ASN A 206 -22.39 -25.15 9.09
CA ASN A 206 -23.55 -25.65 8.37
C ASN A 206 -23.09 -26.47 7.17
N ASP A 207 -22.35 -27.54 7.43
CA ASP A 207 -21.81 -28.44 6.41
C ASP A 207 -21.75 -29.89 6.91
N VAL A 208 -21.56 -30.84 6.00
CA VAL A 208 -21.48 -32.27 6.28
C VAL A 208 -20.03 -32.66 6.57
N PHE A 209 -19.79 -33.19 7.77
CA PHE A 209 -18.50 -33.72 8.17
C PHE A 209 -18.57 -35.22 8.41
N SER A 210 -17.49 -35.89 8.07
CA SER A 210 -17.39 -37.34 8.10
C SER A 210 -16.50 -37.80 9.24
N ARG A 211 -16.96 -38.78 10.02
CA ARG A 211 -16.09 -39.54 10.93
C ARG A 211 -16.03 -40.98 10.45
N ASN A 212 -14.81 -41.50 10.27
CA ASN A 212 -14.62 -42.91 10.02
C ASN A 212 -14.72 -43.67 11.34
N ILE A 213 -15.65 -44.62 11.42
CA ILE A 213 -15.84 -45.51 12.56
C ILE A 213 -15.69 -46.93 12.01
N LEU A 214 -14.51 -47.53 12.19
CA LEU A 214 -14.17 -48.84 11.61
C LEU A 214 -14.39 -48.81 10.09
N TRP A 215 -15.37 -49.59 9.59
CA TRP A 215 -15.71 -49.73 8.17
C TRP A 215 -16.87 -48.82 7.72
N PHE A 216 -17.37 -47.94 8.59
CA PHE A 216 -18.52 -47.06 8.32
C PHE A 216 -18.13 -45.57 8.31
N ARG A 217 -18.79 -44.82 7.44
CA ARG A 217 -18.72 -43.35 7.38
C ARG A 217 -19.97 -42.76 8.05
N ASP A 218 -19.77 -41.92 9.06
CA ASP A 218 -20.82 -41.20 9.79
C ASP A 218 -20.78 -39.73 9.36
N ASP A 219 -21.76 -39.32 8.55
CA ASP A 219 -21.89 -37.98 7.97
C ASP A 219 -22.93 -37.17 8.75
N GLN A 220 -22.54 -36.03 9.33
CA GLN A 220 -23.44 -35.20 10.15
C GLN A 220 -23.28 -33.70 9.88
N TYR A 221 -24.37 -32.95 10.11
CA TYR A 221 -24.33 -31.50 10.28
C TYR A 221 -23.94 -31.17 11.72
N ILE A 222 -22.90 -30.36 11.90
CA ILE A 222 -22.20 -30.27 13.19
C ILE A 222 -21.93 -28.82 13.62
N THR A 223 -22.30 -28.49 14.86
CA THR A 223 -21.88 -27.24 15.54
C THR A 223 -20.74 -27.54 16.53
N GLY A 224 -19.58 -26.90 16.41
CA GLY A 224 -18.44 -27.22 17.26
C GLY A 224 -17.20 -26.34 17.05
N MET A 225 -16.08 -26.73 17.65
CA MET A 225 -14.80 -26.04 17.40
C MET A 225 -14.28 -26.45 16.02
N LYS A 226 -14.20 -25.49 15.09
CA LYS A 226 -13.69 -25.70 13.73
C LYS A 226 -12.18 -25.51 13.73
N ARG A 227 -11.46 -26.51 13.24
CA ARG A 227 -10.02 -26.48 12.97
C ARG A 227 -9.78 -26.56 11.47
N LEU A 228 -8.86 -25.74 11.00
CA LEU A 228 -8.45 -25.65 9.61
C LEU A 228 -6.97 -26.00 9.57
N TYR A 229 -6.59 -26.88 8.66
CA TYR A 229 -5.21 -27.27 8.45
C TYR A 229 -4.97 -27.54 6.97
N PHE A 230 -3.80 -27.18 6.48
CA PHE A 230 -3.31 -27.71 5.22
C PHE A 230 -1.81 -28.00 5.31
N ASP A 231 -1.37 -29.01 4.57
CA ASP A 231 0.04 -29.25 4.35
C ASP A 231 0.54 -28.36 3.19
N SER A 232 1.40 -27.39 3.52
CA SER A 232 2.02 -26.50 2.54
C SER A 232 2.89 -27.25 1.51
N ASN A 233 3.35 -28.46 1.84
CA ASN A 233 4.20 -29.27 0.98
C ASN A 233 3.39 -30.13 -0.01
N SER A 234 2.17 -30.54 0.36
CA SER A 234 1.39 -31.50 -0.43
C SER A 234 0.47 -30.83 -1.46
N LYS A 235 0.06 -29.56 -1.30
CA LYS A 235 -0.84 -28.75 -2.17
C LYS A 235 -2.08 -29.45 -2.75
N SER A 236 -2.40 -30.67 -2.31
CA SER A 236 -3.38 -31.55 -2.97
C SER A 236 -4.77 -31.40 -2.35
N TYR A 237 -4.85 -31.16 -1.04
CA TYR A 237 -6.09 -30.93 -0.32
C TYR A 237 -5.81 -30.20 1.00
N GLY A 238 -6.81 -29.46 1.49
CA GLY A 238 -6.87 -28.96 2.86
C GLY A 238 -7.78 -29.85 3.71
N LEU A 239 -7.50 -29.91 5.01
CA LEU A 239 -8.30 -30.61 6.00
C LEU A 239 -9.06 -29.61 6.85
N VAL A 240 -10.37 -29.79 6.94
CA VAL A 240 -11.21 -29.13 7.93
C VAL A 240 -11.65 -30.18 8.92
N SER A 241 -11.41 -29.96 10.21
CA SER A 241 -11.97 -30.78 11.27
C SER A 241 -12.91 -29.98 12.17
N VAL A 242 -13.91 -30.65 12.71
CA VAL A 242 -14.83 -30.06 13.69
C VAL A 242 -14.92 -30.99 14.88
N ILE A 243 -14.66 -30.47 16.07
CA ILE A 243 -14.87 -31.19 17.33
C ILE A 243 -16.29 -30.94 17.81
N HIS A 244 -17.06 -32.02 17.95
CA HIS A 244 -18.43 -32.00 18.47
C HIS A 244 -18.69 -33.21 19.36
N ASN A 245 -19.24 -32.97 20.56
CA ASN A 245 -19.46 -34.00 21.58
C ASN A 245 -18.21 -34.86 21.84
N ASN A 246 -17.05 -34.19 21.99
CA ASN A 246 -15.72 -34.81 22.17
C ASN A 246 -15.30 -35.79 21.06
N LYS A 247 -15.90 -35.69 19.87
CA LYS A 247 -15.55 -36.47 18.68
C LYS A 247 -15.09 -35.53 17.58
N GLU A 248 -14.06 -35.94 16.86
CA GLU A 248 -13.55 -35.19 15.71
C GLU A 248 -14.14 -35.74 14.42
N TYR A 249 -14.62 -34.83 13.58
CA TYR A 249 -15.14 -35.12 12.24
C TYR A 249 -14.35 -34.32 11.22
N TYR A 250 -14.21 -34.85 10.01
CA TYR A 250 -13.30 -34.32 9.00
C TYR A 250 -14.01 -34.09 7.67
N GLN A 251 -13.51 -33.12 6.93
CA GLN A 251 -13.90 -32.83 5.56
C GLN A 251 -12.64 -32.42 4.79
N TYR A 252 -12.45 -33.02 3.62
CA TYR A 252 -11.42 -32.57 2.68
C TYR A 252 -11.99 -31.47 1.80
N ARG A 253 -11.25 -30.38 1.66
CA ARG A 253 -11.62 -29.25 0.81
C ARG A 253 -10.46 -28.86 -0.09
N ASP A 254 -10.77 -28.10 -1.12
CA ASP A 254 -9.75 -27.51 -1.99
C ASP A 254 -8.76 -26.69 -1.18
N TYR A 255 -7.47 -26.89 -1.48
CA TYR A 255 -6.36 -26.22 -0.80
C TYR A 255 -6.54 -24.70 -0.73
N SER A 256 -6.87 -24.07 -1.86
CA SER A 256 -7.06 -22.61 -1.96
C SER A 256 -8.20 -22.09 -1.10
N SER A 257 -9.27 -22.90 -0.94
CA SER A 257 -10.40 -22.52 -0.09
C SER A 257 -10.03 -22.54 1.39
N VAL A 258 -9.29 -23.56 1.85
CA VAL A 258 -8.85 -23.63 3.25
C VAL A 258 -7.84 -22.52 3.54
N GLN A 259 -6.93 -22.22 2.61
CA GLN A 259 -6.02 -21.10 2.71
C GLN A 259 -6.78 -19.76 2.83
N ALA A 260 -7.80 -19.53 1.99
CA ALA A 260 -8.63 -18.34 2.07
C ALA A 260 -9.38 -18.21 3.40
N ASP A 261 -9.94 -19.30 3.93
CA ASP A 261 -10.61 -19.33 5.24
C ASP A 261 -9.62 -18.93 6.37
N ILE A 262 -8.39 -19.46 6.34
CA ILE A 262 -7.34 -19.13 7.32
C ILE A 262 -6.99 -17.64 7.24
N LEU A 263 -6.72 -17.12 6.04
CA LEU A 263 -6.39 -15.70 5.84
C LEU A 263 -7.53 -14.79 6.29
N SER A 264 -8.79 -15.17 6.02
CA SER A 264 -9.97 -14.42 6.47
C SER A 264 -10.03 -14.35 8.00
N HIS A 265 -9.78 -15.45 8.70
CA HIS A 265 -9.81 -15.46 10.16
C HIS A 265 -8.67 -14.63 10.78
N ILE A 266 -7.48 -14.63 10.16
CA ILE A 266 -6.37 -13.77 10.59
C ILE A 266 -6.75 -12.29 10.48
N LYS A 267 -7.38 -11.90 9.36
CA LYS A 267 -7.85 -10.52 9.13
C LYS A 267 -8.93 -10.11 10.13
N GLU A 268 -9.83 -11.02 10.50
CA GLU A 268 -10.82 -10.77 11.55
C GLU A 268 -10.15 -10.52 12.91
N GLN A 269 -9.18 -11.34 13.32
CA GLN A 269 -8.47 -11.14 14.59
C GLN A 269 -7.67 -9.83 14.60
N SER A 270 -7.00 -9.46 13.50
CA SER A 270 -6.28 -8.19 13.41
C SER A 270 -7.20 -6.98 13.49
N GLN A 271 -8.38 -7.04 12.86
CA GLN A 271 -9.40 -6.00 12.98
C GLN A 271 -9.92 -5.86 14.41
N LEU A 272 -10.20 -6.97 15.10
CA LEU A 272 -10.63 -6.96 16.50
C LEU A 272 -9.56 -6.33 17.41
N LEU A 273 -8.29 -6.67 17.20
CA LEU A 273 -7.16 -6.07 17.91
C LEU A 273 -7.06 -4.56 17.66
N GLY A 274 -7.14 -4.13 16.41
CA GLY A 274 -7.10 -2.71 16.02
C GLY A 274 -8.25 -1.90 16.62
N ASN A 275 -9.47 -2.44 16.59
CA ASN A 275 -10.65 -1.82 17.20
C ASN A 275 -10.51 -1.66 18.72
N ASN A 276 -9.72 -2.51 19.38
CA ASN A 276 -9.44 -2.42 20.80
C ASN A 276 -8.27 -1.47 21.14
N GLY A 277 -7.67 -0.83 20.13
CA GLY A 277 -6.52 0.05 20.27
C GLY A 277 -5.20 -0.69 20.55
N VAL A 278 -5.13 -1.99 20.20
CA VAL A 278 -3.88 -2.76 20.26
C VAL A 278 -3.10 -2.50 18.98
N VAL A 279 -1.79 -2.28 19.11
CA VAL A 279 -0.87 -2.05 17.97
C VAL A 279 0.01 -3.28 17.75
N ILE A 280 -0.01 -3.86 16.55
CA ILE A 280 0.81 -5.02 16.19
C ILE A 280 2.05 -4.58 15.41
N ASN A 281 3.23 -4.91 15.94
CA ASN A 281 4.49 -4.81 15.22
C ASN A 281 4.92 -6.20 14.80
N SER A 282 4.86 -6.47 13.50
CA SER A 282 5.15 -7.78 12.93
C SER A 282 6.60 -7.88 12.46
N ILE A 283 7.21 -9.04 12.65
CA ILE A 283 8.58 -9.37 12.27
C ILE A 283 8.54 -10.69 11.53
N GLY A 284 8.67 -10.64 10.21
CA GLY A 284 8.86 -11.83 9.38
C GLY A 284 10.33 -12.18 9.30
N PHE A 285 10.73 -13.42 9.58
CA PHE A 285 12.14 -13.82 9.62
C PHE A 285 12.53 -14.86 8.57
N GLY A 286 13.05 -14.40 7.43
CA GLY A 286 13.50 -15.24 6.34
C GLY A 286 13.50 -14.51 4.99
N ASP A 287 13.82 -15.24 3.92
CA ASP A 287 13.84 -14.65 2.59
C ASP A 287 12.41 -14.46 2.06
N ALA A 288 12.03 -13.18 1.92
CA ALA A 288 10.76 -12.77 1.35
C ALA A 288 10.76 -12.80 -0.20
N LYS A 289 11.88 -13.12 -0.85
CA LYS A 289 12.01 -13.24 -2.32
C LYS A 289 12.11 -14.71 -2.75
N ASN A 290 11.65 -15.00 -3.97
CA ASN A 290 11.72 -16.30 -4.66
C ASN A 290 11.22 -17.52 -3.84
N GLY A 291 9.94 -17.87 -4.00
CA GLY A 291 9.35 -19.03 -3.29
C GLY A 291 9.03 -18.76 -1.81
N ALA A 292 8.94 -17.47 -1.45
CA ALA A 292 8.84 -16.89 -0.11
C ALA A 292 8.31 -17.85 0.98
N GLN A 293 9.17 -18.14 1.96
CA GLN A 293 8.83 -18.90 3.18
C GLN A 293 7.85 -18.12 4.08
N ILE A 294 7.81 -16.79 3.91
CA ILE A 294 7.02 -15.86 4.71
C ILE A 294 6.08 -15.07 3.81
N ASP A 295 4.91 -14.73 4.35
CA ASP A 295 3.96 -13.84 3.71
C ASP A 295 4.07 -12.43 4.31
N MET A 296 5.00 -11.62 3.79
CA MET A 296 5.20 -10.25 4.27
C MET A 296 4.01 -9.34 3.95
N ASP A 297 3.27 -9.61 2.86
CA ASP A 297 2.06 -8.85 2.54
C ASP A 297 0.97 -9.10 3.59
N LEU A 298 0.82 -10.34 4.06
CA LEU A 298 -0.09 -10.65 5.17
C LEU A 298 0.36 -9.99 6.48
N LEU A 299 1.66 -10.02 6.80
CA LEU A 299 2.16 -9.35 8.01
C LEU A 299 1.96 -7.84 7.95
N GLU A 300 2.12 -7.24 6.77
CA GLU A 300 1.84 -5.84 6.51
C GLU A 300 0.33 -5.55 6.67
N ASP A 301 -0.57 -6.36 6.10
CA ASP A 301 -2.02 -6.26 6.28
C ASP A 301 -2.43 -6.29 7.77
N ILE A 302 -1.88 -7.22 8.56
CA ILE A 302 -2.16 -7.36 10.00
C ILE A 302 -1.66 -6.14 10.77
N SER A 303 -0.44 -5.70 10.50
CA SER A 303 0.16 -4.53 11.15
C SER A 303 -0.61 -3.25 10.82
N LEU A 304 -0.95 -3.01 9.55
CA LEU A 304 -1.71 -1.81 9.15
C LEU A 304 -3.13 -1.79 9.71
N ALA A 305 -3.81 -2.94 9.80
CA ALA A 305 -5.12 -3.04 10.45
C ALA A 305 -5.11 -2.57 11.93
N THR A 306 -3.92 -2.56 12.55
CA THR A 306 -3.69 -2.13 13.93
C THR A 306 -2.81 -0.88 14.03
N LYS A 307 -2.59 -0.20 12.89
CA LYS A 307 -1.73 0.99 12.74
C LYS A 307 -0.28 0.80 13.19
N GLY A 308 0.19 -0.45 13.26
CA GLY A 308 1.59 -0.80 13.50
C GLY A 308 2.40 -0.93 12.22
N GLN A 309 3.52 -1.65 12.29
CA GLN A 309 4.42 -1.86 11.14
C GLN A 309 4.82 -3.32 11.00
N ALA A 310 5.16 -3.73 9.78
CA ALA A 310 5.81 -5.01 9.51
C ALA A 310 7.26 -4.78 9.09
N ASN A 311 8.16 -5.62 9.59
CA ASN A 311 9.59 -5.60 9.28
C ASN A 311 10.00 -6.99 8.81
N ASN A 312 10.79 -7.08 7.74
CA ASN A 312 11.36 -8.33 7.27
C ASN A 312 12.82 -8.44 7.72
N ALA A 313 13.12 -9.42 8.56
CA ALA A 313 14.47 -9.83 8.90
C ALA A 313 14.91 -10.94 7.93
N VAL A 314 16.14 -10.88 7.41
CA VAL A 314 16.66 -11.90 6.46
C VAL A 314 17.82 -12.69 7.07
N ASN A 315 18.49 -12.14 8.09
CA ASN A 315 19.71 -12.67 8.68
C ASN A 315 19.73 -12.44 10.21
N SER A 316 20.89 -12.06 10.76
CA SER A 316 21.02 -11.67 12.17
C SER A 316 20.41 -10.31 12.49
N ASP A 317 19.91 -9.58 11.49
CA ASP A 317 19.21 -8.29 11.62
C ASP A 317 17.92 -8.38 12.45
N ILE A 318 17.38 -9.59 12.67
CA ILE A 318 16.27 -9.80 13.59
C ILE A 318 16.55 -9.25 15.00
N VAL A 319 17.80 -9.34 15.49
CA VAL A 319 18.17 -8.80 16.81
C VAL A 319 18.02 -7.29 16.83
N ASP A 320 18.55 -6.61 15.82
CA ASP A 320 18.49 -5.16 15.68
C ASP A 320 17.04 -4.66 15.51
N ILE A 321 16.22 -5.39 14.75
CA ILE A 321 14.79 -5.08 14.55
C ILE A 321 14.04 -5.21 15.88
N PHE A 322 14.21 -6.30 16.62
CA PHE A 322 13.58 -6.48 17.94
C PHE A 322 14.01 -5.41 18.93
N GLN A 323 15.31 -5.11 19.00
CA GLN A 323 15.85 -4.05 19.86
C GLN A 323 15.27 -2.69 19.48
N THR A 324 15.19 -2.37 18.19
CA THR A 324 14.63 -1.10 17.70
C THR A 324 13.16 -0.94 18.10
N ILE A 325 12.34 -1.97 17.84
CA ILE A 325 10.92 -1.98 18.23
C ILE A 325 10.79 -1.83 19.76
N SER A 326 11.60 -2.59 20.52
CA SER A 326 11.57 -2.56 21.98
C SER A 326 11.98 -1.19 22.53
N LYS A 327 13.04 -0.58 21.98
CA LYS A 327 13.49 0.77 22.34
C LYS A 327 12.41 1.80 22.06
N ASN A 328 11.76 1.73 20.91
CA ASN A 328 10.70 2.65 20.52
C ASN A 328 9.49 2.55 21.47
N ILE A 329 9.01 1.32 21.71
CA ILE A 329 7.85 1.07 22.57
C ILE A 329 8.14 1.43 24.03
N SER A 330 9.32 1.08 24.54
CA SER A 330 9.67 1.25 25.95
C SER A 330 10.31 2.59 26.30
N SER A 331 10.57 3.45 25.30
CA SER A 331 11.35 4.67 25.46
C SER A 331 10.91 5.49 26.67
N THR A 332 11.89 5.98 27.43
CA THR A 332 11.67 6.83 28.61
C THR A 332 11.41 8.29 28.24
N LYS A 333 11.74 8.66 27.01
CA LYS A 333 11.38 9.94 26.38
C LYS A 333 10.38 9.70 25.25
N PRO A 334 9.51 10.67 24.93
CA PRO A 334 8.63 10.51 23.79
C PRO A 334 9.41 10.27 22.50
N VAL A 335 8.85 9.36 21.70
CA VAL A 335 9.31 9.07 20.35
C VAL A 335 8.10 9.06 19.45
N LEU A 336 8.24 9.57 18.22
CA LEU A 336 7.27 9.33 17.16
C LEU A 336 7.82 8.18 16.33
N SER A 337 7.35 6.99 16.65
CA SER A 337 7.70 5.72 16.03
C SER A 337 6.55 5.22 15.15
N ASN A 338 6.72 4.07 14.49
CA ASN A 338 5.69 3.48 13.63
C ASN A 338 5.15 4.45 12.57
N GLY A 339 6.02 5.34 12.08
CA GLY A 339 5.66 6.39 11.14
C GLY A 339 5.43 5.85 9.73
N TYR A 340 4.31 6.17 9.09
CA TYR A 340 4.10 5.86 7.67
C TYR A 340 3.09 6.81 7.00
N VAL A 341 3.09 6.81 5.66
CA VAL A 341 2.11 7.51 4.82
C VAL A 341 1.41 6.50 3.92
N LEU A 342 0.08 6.52 3.88
CA LEU A 342 -0.75 5.74 2.95
C LEU A 342 -1.46 6.66 1.95
N PHE A 343 -1.53 6.25 0.69
CA PHE A 343 -2.28 6.96 -0.36
C PHE A 343 -2.65 6.05 -1.52
N ASN A 344 -3.67 6.43 -2.28
CA ASN A 344 -4.06 5.78 -3.52
C ASN A 344 -3.85 6.73 -4.70
N LEU A 345 -3.42 6.19 -5.84
CA LEU A 345 -3.33 6.97 -7.08
C LEU A 345 -4.56 6.71 -7.95
N PRO A 346 -5.26 7.75 -8.43
CA PRO A 346 -6.36 7.60 -9.39
C PRO A 346 -5.90 6.99 -10.71
N GLU A 347 -6.85 6.46 -11.49
CA GLU A 347 -6.56 5.92 -12.83
C GLU A 347 -5.86 6.97 -13.71
N GLY A 348 -4.78 6.56 -14.36
CA GLY A 348 -3.98 7.42 -15.24
C GLY A 348 -2.86 8.19 -14.52
N ALA A 349 -2.76 8.11 -13.19
CA ALA A 349 -1.61 8.56 -12.43
C ALA A 349 -0.71 7.39 -12.02
N SER A 350 0.61 7.60 -12.00
CA SER A 350 1.59 6.59 -11.58
C SER A 350 2.81 7.24 -10.91
N LEU A 351 3.48 6.51 -10.02
CA LEU A 351 4.78 6.93 -9.49
C LEU A 351 5.87 6.72 -10.54
N LYS A 352 6.78 7.69 -10.66
CA LYS A 352 8.02 7.49 -11.42
C LYS A 352 8.96 6.53 -10.66
N GLN A 353 9.91 5.94 -11.38
CA GLN A 353 10.91 5.01 -10.81
C GLN A 353 11.67 5.66 -9.65
N ASN A 354 12.15 4.82 -8.71
CA ASN A 354 12.90 5.22 -7.50
C ASN A 354 12.11 6.06 -6.48
N SER A 355 10.78 5.98 -6.48
CA SER A 355 9.97 6.52 -5.39
C SER A 355 10.26 5.77 -4.07
N GLN A 356 10.20 6.48 -2.95
CA GLN A 356 10.32 5.91 -1.59
C GLN A 356 9.04 5.19 -1.14
N ALA A 357 7.98 5.23 -1.95
CA ALA A 357 6.74 4.51 -1.68
C ALA A 357 6.72 3.13 -2.36
N THR A 358 6.24 2.13 -1.64
CA THR A 358 6.03 0.76 -2.12
C THR A 358 4.55 0.53 -2.36
N LYS A 359 4.19 -0.14 -3.46
CA LYS A 359 2.81 -0.56 -3.73
C LYS A 359 2.52 -1.84 -2.95
N LEU A 360 1.49 -1.80 -2.12
CA LEU A 360 0.98 -2.92 -1.35
C LEU A 360 0.15 -3.87 -2.24
N SER A 361 -0.05 -5.10 -1.77
CA SER A 361 -0.83 -6.13 -2.46
C SER A 361 -2.27 -5.71 -2.76
N ASN A 362 -2.87 -4.87 -1.91
CA ASN A 362 -4.20 -4.30 -2.08
C ASN A 362 -4.27 -3.12 -3.10
N GLY A 363 -3.12 -2.74 -3.67
CA GLY A 363 -3.00 -1.65 -4.65
C GLY A 363 -2.71 -0.26 -4.07
N GLN A 364 -2.83 -0.07 -2.76
CA GLN A 364 -2.48 1.17 -2.06
C GLN A 364 -0.96 1.37 -2.01
N TYR A 365 -0.49 2.60 -1.91
CA TYR A 365 0.92 2.92 -1.73
C TYR A 365 1.22 3.25 -0.27
N LYS A 366 2.36 2.75 0.22
CA LYS A 366 2.89 3.01 1.56
C LYS A 366 4.30 3.59 1.47
N MET A 367 4.57 4.64 2.25
CA MET A 367 5.92 5.17 2.49
C MET A 367 6.23 5.12 3.98
N THR A 368 7.31 4.45 4.37
CA THR A 368 7.74 4.38 5.78
C THR A 368 8.45 5.67 6.18
N LEU A 369 8.13 6.19 7.36
CA LEU A 369 8.76 7.35 7.97
C LEU A 369 9.69 6.90 9.11
N PRO A 370 10.83 7.57 9.32
CA PRO A 370 11.77 7.24 10.38
C PRO A 370 11.17 7.56 11.76
N THR A 371 11.78 6.97 12.79
CA THR A 371 11.48 7.36 14.18
C THR A 371 12.06 8.74 14.46
N ILE A 372 11.31 9.57 15.18
CA ILE A 372 11.74 10.90 15.64
C ILE A 372 11.86 10.87 17.16
N GLU A 373 13.06 11.12 17.68
CA GLU A 373 13.33 11.13 19.12
C GLU A 373 13.19 12.55 19.70
N TYR A 374 12.67 12.70 20.92
CA TYR A 374 12.61 13.99 21.62
C TYR A 374 13.69 14.08 22.70
N ASN A 375 14.63 15.02 22.55
CA ASN A 375 15.65 15.28 23.57
C ASN A 375 16.22 16.72 23.57
N PRO A 376 15.57 17.68 24.26
CA PRO A 376 14.15 17.67 24.61
C PRO A 376 13.27 17.95 23.40
N LYS A 377 13.82 18.54 22.34
CA LYS A 377 13.14 18.85 21.08
C LYS A 377 13.23 17.68 20.10
N PRO A 378 12.33 17.61 19.10
CA PRO A 378 12.34 16.55 18.11
C PRO A 378 13.61 16.60 17.25
N ASN A 379 14.19 15.44 16.99
CA ASN A 379 15.27 15.25 16.03
C ASN A 379 14.94 14.04 15.12
N PRO A 380 14.81 14.25 13.80
CA PRO A 380 14.86 15.53 13.10
C PRO A 380 13.63 16.42 13.43
N SER A 381 13.80 17.74 13.32
CA SER A 381 12.71 18.71 13.58
C SER A 381 11.71 18.82 12.44
N GLN A 382 12.05 18.30 11.26
CA GLN A 382 11.20 18.28 10.08
C GLN A 382 11.65 17.13 9.17
N LEU A 383 10.68 16.50 8.51
CA LEU A 383 10.89 15.53 7.46
C LEU A 383 10.25 16.05 6.16
N ASN A 384 10.95 15.86 5.03
CA ASN A 384 10.47 16.25 3.71
C ASN A 384 10.66 15.09 2.74
N TYR A 385 9.60 14.74 2.02
CA TYR A 385 9.57 13.64 1.06
C TYR A 385 8.97 14.09 -0.26
N THR A 386 9.54 13.62 -1.35
CA THR A 386 9.12 14.00 -2.70
C THR A 386 8.63 12.78 -3.45
N LEU A 387 7.40 12.81 -3.94
CA LEU A 387 6.79 11.76 -4.75
C LEU A 387 6.63 12.24 -6.20
N PRO A 388 7.54 11.84 -7.11
CA PRO A 388 7.43 12.18 -8.52
C PRO A 388 6.32 11.35 -9.19
N LEU A 389 5.40 12.03 -9.89
CA LEU A 389 4.25 11.44 -10.57
C LEU A 389 4.31 11.63 -12.08
N SER A 390 3.74 10.65 -12.80
CA SER A 390 3.49 10.66 -14.23
C SER A 390 1.99 10.50 -14.49
N PHE A 391 1.45 11.24 -15.47
CA PHE A 391 0.05 11.18 -15.87
C PHE A 391 -0.09 10.92 -17.36
N ASN A 392 -0.84 9.89 -17.73
CA ASN A 392 -1.00 9.46 -19.12
C ASN A 392 -2.34 9.89 -19.76
N LYS A 393 -3.17 10.64 -19.02
CA LYS A 393 -4.44 11.19 -19.47
C LYS A 393 -4.63 12.61 -18.91
N SER A 394 -5.45 13.40 -19.58
CA SER A 394 -5.94 14.68 -19.05
C SER A 394 -7.00 14.44 -17.98
N GLY A 395 -7.12 15.37 -17.03
CA GLY A 395 -8.10 15.25 -15.94
C GLY A 395 -7.69 15.93 -14.65
N THR A 396 -8.54 15.79 -13.64
CA THR A 396 -8.29 16.28 -12.28
C THR A 396 -8.04 15.09 -11.35
N TYR A 397 -6.91 15.12 -10.67
CA TYR A 397 -6.39 14.02 -9.85
C TYR A 397 -6.37 14.43 -8.38
N PRO A 398 -7.47 14.22 -7.63
CA PRO A 398 -7.44 14.33 -6.18
C PRO A 398 -6.67 13.14 -5.59
N ILE A 399 -5.74 13.41 -4.69
CA ILE A 399 -4.98 12.39 -3.97
C ILE A 399 -5.08 12.68 -2.48
N ASP A 400 -5.60 11.71 -1.74
CA ASP A 400 -5.72 11.75 -0.29
C ASP A 400 -4.55 10.97 0.33
N PHE A 401 -3.97 11.54 1.38
CA PHE A 401 -2.85 10.99 2.14
C PHE A 401 -3.25 10.84 3.61
N GLU A 402 -2.96 9.67 4.18
CA GLU A 402 -3.06 9.41 5.61
C GLU A 402 -1.64 9.27 6.18
N ILE A 403 -1.27 10.14 7.11
CA ILE A 403 0.03 10.14 7.78
C ILE A 403 -0.18 9.65 9.22
N VAL A 404 0.51 8.58 9.60
CA VAL A 404 0.31 7.91 10.89
C VAL A 404 1.62 7.83 11.66
N PHE A 405 1.58 8.07 12.97
CA PHE A 405 2.64 7.77 13.93
C PHE A 405 2.07 7.14 15.21
N ASN A 406 2.93 6.44 15.95
CA ASN A 406 2.67 5.84 17.26
C ASN A 406 1.39 4.99 17.32
N GLY A 407 1.19 4.10 16.34
CA GLY A 407 0.02 3.22 16.40
C GLY A 407 -1.31 3.93 16.18
N GLY A 408 -1.31 5.13 15.58
CA GLY A 408 -2.53 5.89 15.31
C GLY A 408 -2.86 6.99 16.30
N ASP A 409 -2.04 7.17 17.34
CA ASP A 409 -2.12 8.32 18.24
C ASP A 409 -2.10 9.65 17.49
N PHE A 410 -1.30 9.69 16.42
CA PHE A 410 -1.27 10.80 15.49
C PHE A 410 -1.65 10.27 14.11
N THR A 411 -2.88 10.57 13.69
CA THR A 411 -3.36 10.30 12.34
C THR A 411 -3.77 11.64 11.71
N LEU A 412 -3.06 12.05 10.65
CA LEU A 412 -3.31 13.29 9.93
C LEU A 412 -3.74 12.98 8.50
N ASN A 413 -4.85 13.58 8.08
CA ASN A 413 -5.34 13.44 6.72
C ASN A 413 -5.00 14.70 5.92
N GLN A 414 -4.41 14.50 4.74
CA GLN A 414 -4.01 15.57 3.84
C GLN A 414 -4.55 15.28 2.43
N LYS A 415 -4.78 16.34 1.67
CA LYS A 415 -5.30 16.23 0.31
C LYS A 415 -4.58 17.20 -0.61
N VAL A 416 -4.27 16.74 -1.81
CA VAL A 416 -3.76 17.57 -2.90
C VAL A 416 -4.53 17.27 -4.17
N THR A 417 -4.55 18.22 -5.10
CA THR A 417 -5.20 18.04 -6.40
C THR A 417 -4.25 18.53 -7.48
N ILE A 418 -4.03 17.68 -8.47
CA ILE A 418 -3.23 18.01 -9.67
C ILE A 418 -4.18 18.06 -10.86
N THR A 419 -4.09 19.11 -11.66
CA THR A 419 -4.88 19.23 -12.90
C THR A 419 -3.97 19.06 -14.11
N VAL A 420 -4.29 18.08 -14.94
CA VAL A 420 -3.61 17.84 -16.22
C VAL A 420 -4.54 18.28 -17.33
N THR A 421 -4.10 19.25 -18.13
CA THR A 421 -4.88 19.77 -19.27
C THR A 421 -4.26 19.37 -20.59
N GLU A 422 -5.08 19.32 -21.63
CA GLU A 422 -4.61 19.10 -22.99
C GLU A 422 -4.02 20.39 -23.55
N ILE A 423 -3.01 20.24 -24.41
CA ILE A 423 -2.46 21.28 -25.26
C ILE A 423 -3.32 21.28 -26.53
N PRO A 424 -4.20 22.29 -26.74
CA PRO A 424 -5.10 22.29 -27.87
C PRO A 424 -4.36 22.52 -29.18
N VAL A 425 -4.84 21.90 -30.26
CA VAL A 425 -4.38 22.21 -31.61
C VAL A 425 -4.87 23.61 -31.99
N LYS A 426 -3.95 24.53 -32.30
CA LYS A 426 -4.25 25.89 -32.74
C LYS A 426 -4.14 26.06 -34.25
N GLY A 427 -3.32 25.25 -34.90
CA GLY A 427 -3.14 25.26 -36.33
C GLY A 427 -2.65 23.92 -36.87
N VAL A 428 -2.94 23.67 -38.15
CA VAL A 428 -2.42 22.53 -38.88
C VAL A 428 -2.14 22.94 -40.33
N VAL A 429 -0.97 22.57 -40.85
CA VAL A 429 -0.58 22.87 -42.24
C VAL A 429 0.11 21.66 -42.88
N PHE A 430 0.00 21.55 -44.20
CA PHE A 430 0.83 20.60 -44.95
C PHE A 430 2.23 21.17 -45.19
N ALA A 431 3.25 20.37 -44.90
CA ALA A 431 4.59 20.56 -45.45
C ALA A 431 4.57 20.32 -46.97
N PRO A 432 5.50 20.91 -47.74
CA PRO A 432 5.61 20.64 -49.17
C PRO A 432 5.70 19.13 -49.46
N ILE A 433 4.87 18.65 -50.39
CA ILE A 433 4.80 17.23 -50.76
C ILE A 433 5.22 17.07 -52.22
N LYS A 434 6.31 16.34 -52.43
CA LYS A 434 6.80 15.94 -53.76
C LYS A 434 6.98 14.43 -53.78
N ILE A 435 6.45 13.78 -54.80
CA ILE A 435 6.58 12.33 -55.00
C ILE A 435 6.84 12.03 -56.47
N ASN A 436 7.49 10.90 -56.76
CA ASN A 436 7.65 10.43 -58.13
C ASN A 436 6.46 9.57 -58.59
N VAL A 437 6.27 9.43 -59.89
CA VAL A 437 5.34 8.43 -60.45
C VAL A 437 5.71 7.02 -59.93
N GLY A 438 4.73 6.32 -59.37
CA GLY A 438 4.88 5.01 -58.73
C GLY A 438 5.34 5.05 -57.27
N GLU A 439 5.84 6.19 -56.76
CA GLU A 439 6.25 6.35 -55.37
C GLU A 439 5.02 6.45 -54.45
N THR A 440 5.09 5.84 -53.27
CA THR A 440 4.05 5.95 -52.24
C THR A 440 4.61 6.55 -50.96
N VAL A 441 3.96 7.61 -50.46
CA VAL A 441 4.33 8.29 -49.20
C VAL A 441 3.18 8.27 -48.21
N VAL A 442 3.49 8.33 -46.91
CA VAL A 442 2.51 8.46 -45.83
C VAL A 442 2.22 9.95 -45.60
N LEU A 443 1.00 10.39 -45.89
CA LEU A 443 0.62 11.80 -45.79
C LEU A 443 0.54 12.31 -44.35
N ASN A 444 0.28 11.43 -43.37
CA ASN A 444 0.22 11.81 -41.95
C ASN A 444 1.50 12.52 -41.49
N SER A 445 2.68 12.10 -41.98
CA SER A 445 3.97 12.71 -41.61
C SER A 445 4.24 14.07 -42.26
N TYR A 446 3.39 14.50 -43.21
CA TYR A 446 3.49 15.82 -43.84
C TYR A 446 2.60 16.86 -43.16
N LEU A 447 1.72 16.48 -42.24
CA LEU A 447 1.00 17.45 -41.42
C LEU A 447 1.89 17.98 -40.29
N LYS A 448 1.95 19.30 -40.16
CA LYS A 448 2.60 20.00 -39.05
C LYS A 448 1.55 20.67 -38.19
N PHE A 449 1.52 20.29 -36.93
CA PHE A 449 0.62 20.85 -35.92
C PHE A 449 1.29 22.05 -35.23
N ASP A 450 0.48 23.03 -34.85
CA ASP A 450 0.86 24.17 -34.02
C ASP A 450 0.00 24.21 -32.75
N PRO A 451 0.59 24.06 -31.55
CA PRO A 451 1.99 23.71 -31.32
C PRO A 451 2.29 22.25 -31.72
N LEU A 452 3.57 21.93 -31.94
CA LEU A 452 4.02 20.60 -32.40
C LEU A 452 3.65 19.47 -31.44
N ASP A 453 3.51 19.78 -30.16
CA ASP A 453 3.19 18.87 -29.06
C ASP A 453 1.71 18.91 -28.66
N ALA A 454 0.84 19.53 -29.47
CA ALA A 454 -0.61 19.52 -29.23
C ALA A 454 -1.12 18.09 -29.00
N THR A 455 -1.90 17.88 -27.93
CA THR A 455 -2.19 16.55 -27.36
C THR A 455 -2.85 15.62 -28.35
N ASN A 456 -3.87 16.12 -29.05
CA ASN A 456 -4.69 15.32 -29.94
C ASN A 456 -4.37 15.65 -31.40
N GLN A 457 -3.56 14.81 -32.03
CA GLN A 457 -3.18 14.93 -33.44
C GLN A 457 -4.00 14.03 -34.36
N TYR A 458 -5.26 13.76 -33.99
CA TYR A 458 -6.13 12.88 -34.75
C TYR A 458 -6.59 13.50 -36.08
N ILE A 459 -6.28 12.80 -37.17
CA ILE A 459 -6.68 13.15 -38.53
C ILE A 459 -7.94 12.35 -38.86
N GLU A 460 -9.07 13.04 -38.98
CA GLU A 460 -10.36 12.41 -39.26
C GLU A 460 -10.46 11.95 -40.72
N SER A 461 -10.04 12.80 -41.66
CA SER A 461 -10.13 12.48 -43.09
C SER A 461 -9.13 13.28 -43.91
N MET A 462 -8.82 12.75 -45.10
CA MET A 462 -8.16 13.50 -46.16
C MET A 462 -8.95 13.35 -47.46
N LYS A 463 -9.01 14.40 -48.28
CA LYS A 463 -9.68 14.44 -49.58
C LYS A 463 -8.75 15.01 -50.63
N LYS A 464 -8.61 14.30 -51.76
CA LYS A 464 -7.86 14.77 -52.93
C LYS A 464 -8.73 15.62 -53.84
N GLY A 465 -8.10 16.50 -54.61
CA GLY A 465 -8.72 17.27 -55.67
C GLY A 465 -9.10 16.44 -56.90
N PRO A 466 -9.54 17.10 -57.98
CA PRO A 466 -10.15 16.43 -59.13
C PRO A 466 -9.17 15.82 -60.12
N THR A 467 -7.86 16.10 -60.03
CA THR A 467 -6.89 15.63 -61.04
C THR A 467 -6.45 14.18 -60.77
N ASN A 468 -5.80 13.53 -61.74
CA ASN A 468 -5.31 12.15 -61.58
C ASN A 468 -3.82 12.08 -61.25
N ALA A 469 -3.22 13.17 -60.72
CA ALA A 469 -1.77 13.19 -60.44
C ALA A 469 -1.38 12.10 -59.43
N PHE A 470 -2.19 11.88 -58.39
CA PHE A 470 -1.96 10.85 -57.38
C PHE A 470 -3.24 10.10 -56.98
N LYS A 471 -3.05 8.90 -56.41
CA LYS A 471 -4.10 8.09 -55.76
C LYS A 471 -4.00 8.25 -54.25
N LEU A 472 -5.12 8.55 -53.60
CA LEU A 472 -5.25 8.53 -52.14
C LEU A 472 -5.74 7.16 -51.68
N SER A 473 -5.07 6.54 -50.71
CA SER A 473 -5.51 5.32 -50.04
C SER A 473 -5.37 5.43 -48.52
N ILE A 474 -6.07 4.56 -47.79
CA ILE A 474 -5.95 4.43 -46.34
C ILE A 474 -5.60 2.98 -46.04
N GLU A 475 -4.48 2.77 -45.37
CA GLU A 475 -4.01 1.43 -44.98
C GLU A 475 -3.55 1.50 -43.52
N ASN A 476 -4.11 0.63 -42.67
CA ASN A 476 -3.83 0.59 -41.22
C ASN A 476 -3.98 1.96 -40.53
N GLY A 477 -4.97 2.76 -40.94
CA GLY A 477 -5.24 4.09 -40.37
C GLY A 477 -4.30 5.21 -40.83
N LEU A 478 -3.37 4.91 -41.76
CA LEU A 478 -2.47 5.90 -42.36
C LEU A 478 -2.96 6.27 -43.76
N PHE A 479 -3.08 7.57 -44.02
CA PHE A 479 -3.37 8.12 -45.34
C PHE A 479 -2.10 8.06 -46.18
N LYS A 480 -2.20 7.50 -47.39
CA LYS A 480 -1.08 7.34 -48.33
C LYS A 480 -1.41 7.99 -49.66
N ALA A 481 -0.40 8.60 -50.28
CA ALA A 481 -0.47 9.09 -51.66
C ALA A 481 0.48 8.28 -52.54
N THR A 482 -0.03 7.72 -53.64
CA THR A 482 0.78 7.06 -54.67
C THR A 482 0.77 7.91 -55.94
N GLY A 483 1.95 8.28 -56.47
CA GLY A 483 2.07 9.04 -57.70
C GLY A 483 1.59 8.23 -58.91
N ILE A 484 0.73 8.81 -59.75
CA ILE A 484 0.14 8.13 -60.91
C ILE A 484 0.61 8.76 -62.22
N THR A 485 0.59 10.09 -62.32
CA THR A 485 1.00 10.82 -63.53
C THR A 485 1.60 12.16 -63.16
N GLN A 486 2.61 12.61 -63.92
CA GLN A 486 3.25 13.90 -63.71
C GLN A 486 2.22 15.04 -63.67
N GLY A 487 2.33 15.92 -62.68
CA GLY A 487 1.40 17.03 -62.49
C GLY A 487 1.28 17.45 -61.03
N PHE A 488 0.18 18.11 -60.68
CA PHE A 488 -0.12 18.45 -59.30
C PHE A 488 -1.61 18.26 -59.01
N ASP A 489 -1.94 18.04 -57.74
CA ASP A 489 -3.31 18.00 -57.25
C ASP A 489 -3.38 18.53 -55.82
N SER A 490 -4.55 19.04 -55.45
CA SER A 490 -4.81 19.53 -54.10
C SER A 490 -5.09 18.38 -53.13
N ILE A 491 -4.78 18.60 -51.86
CA ILE A 491 -5.14 17.71 -50.75
C ILE A 491 -5.67 18.58 -49.60
N GLU A 492 -6.79 18.16 -49.01
CA GLU A 492 -7.34 18.78 -47.80
C GLU A 492 -7.41 17.71 -46.69
N ALA A 493 -6.90 18.02 -45.51
CA ALA A 493 -7.02 17.19 -44.31
C ALA A 493 -7.94 17.86 -43.28
N VAL A 494 -8.77 17.07 -42.63
CA VAL A 494 -9.62 17.47 -41.50
C VAL A 494 -9.03 16.88 -40.23
N VAL A 495 -8.67 17.74 -39.29
CA VAL A 495 -8.16 17.40 -37.96
C VAL A 495 -9.22 17.75 -36.92
N LYS A 496 -9.42 16.85 -35.95
CA LYS A 496 -10.35 17.06 -34.84
C LYS A 496 -9.63 17.07 -33.50
N ASP A 497 -9.92 18.10 -32.71
CA ASP A 497 -9.49 18.23 -31.32
C ASP A 497 -10.72 18.54 -30.44
N GLY A 498 -11.31 17.48 -29.87
CA GLY A 498 -12.58 17.57 -29.16
C GLY A 498 -13.71 18.06 -30.08
N GLN A 499 -14.26 19.24 -29.79
CA GLN A 499 -15.30 19.89 -30.61
C GLN A 499 -14.71 20.83 -31.69
N THR A 500 -13.40 21.07 -31.65
CA THR A 500 -12.72 21.95 -32.61
C THR A 500 -12.37 21.14 -33.86
N GLN A 501 -12.69 21.70 -35.03
CA GLN A 501 -12.27 21.16 -36.33
C GLN A 501 -11.35 22.17 -37.01
N LEU A 502 -10.22 21.69 -37.51
CA LEU A 502 -9.26 22.45 -38.29
C LEU A 502 -9.03 21.77 -39.64
N ASN A 503 -8.88 22.57 -40.68
CA ASN A 503 -8.58 22.07 -42.02
C ASN A 503 -7.16 22.50 -42.43
N ALA A 504 -6.40 21.58 -43.01
CA ALA A 504 -5.13 21.87 -43.67
C ALA A 504 -5.29 21.65 -45.18
N ALA A 505 -4.99 22.68 -45.97
CA ALA A 505 -4.88 22.56 -47.42
C ALA A 505 -3.41 22.42 -47.84
N GLY A 506 -3.16 21.63 -48.87
CA GLY A 506 -1.84 21.42 -49.44
C GLY A 506 -1.90 21.05 -50.92
N THR A 507 -0.73 20.97 -51.53
CA THR A 507 -0.57 20.56 -52.93
C THR A 507 0.45 19.43 -52.99
N ILE A 508 0.11 18.35 -53.68
CA ILE A 508 1.04 17.26 -53.99
C ILE A 508 1.54 17.48 -55.42
N VAL A 509 2.85 17.56 -55.58
CA VAL A 509 3.50 17.61 -56.89
C VAL A 509 4.03 16.21 -57.22
N VAL A 510 3.61 15.68 -58.36
CA VAL A 510 4.07 14.39 -58.88
C VAL A 510 5.04 14.65 -60.02
N GLU A 511 6.28 14.21 -59.85
CA GLU A 511 7.35 14.35 -60.85
C GLU A 511 7.55 13.01 -61.57
N ASP A 512 7.85 13.04 -62.88
CA ASP A 512 8.26 11.85 -63.63
C ASP A 512 9.76 11.96 -63.92
N PRO A 513 10.61 11.20 -63.21
CA PRO A 513 12.06 11.27 -63.40
C PRO A 513 12.52 10.82 -64.79
N ASN A 514 11.65 10.15 -65.57
CA ASN A 514 11.93 9.71 -66.93
C ASN A 514 11.42 10.67 -68.01
N ASN A 515 10.74 11.76 -67.64
CA ASN A 515 10.20 12.75 -68.56
C ASN A 515 10.85 14.13 -68.32
N SER A 516 11.99 14.37 -68.98
CA SER A 516 12.83 15.58 -68.82
C SER A 516 12.27 16.86 -69.46
N ASN A 517 11.03 16.86 -69.93
CA ASN A 517 10.33 18.09 -70.28
C ASN A 517 9.79 18.73 -68.99
N GLY A 518 10.62 19.58 -68.38
CA GLY A 518 10.32 20.29 -67.14
C GLY A 518 8.94 20.96 -67.16
N LEU A 519 8.28 20.94 -66.00
CA LEU A 519 7.05 21.68 -65.71
C LEU A 519 7.24 23.14 -66.17
N LYS A 520 6.69 23.51 -67.34
CA LYS A 520 6.60 24.90 -67.77
C LYS A 520 5.45 25.53 -66.98
N TRP A 521 5.84 26.47 -66.11
CA TRP A 521 4.99 27.27 -65.24
C TRP A 521 3.95 28.08 -65.99
#